data_AF-A0AB33BBZ0-F1
#
_entry.id   AF-A0AB33BBZ0-F1
#
_cell.length_a   1.000
_cell.length_b   1.000
_cell.length_c   1.000
_cell.angle_alpha   90.00
_cell.angle_beta   90.00
_cell.angle_gamma   90.00
#
_symmetry.space_group_name_H-M   'P 1'
#
loop_
_entity.id
_entity.type
_entity.pdbx_description
1 polymer ?
#
loop_
_entity_poly.entity_id
_entity_poly.type
_entity_poly.pdbx_seq_one_letter_code
_entity_poly.pdbx_strand_id
1 'polypeptide(L)'
;MKKKVLLTILSASTIALTGVSTATLSQPNVQASTKSFSKEVQGKWNNQAGDTFKIKDSKATLKVKHGNKKGIYKFKVKEKTKNGYQLKADGKKLDKSNEYSLTTSQSGLMQFNYGKQTIQFDNGSMRVKETSKSTSTN
;
A
#
# COMPACT_ATOMS: atom_id res chain seq x y z
N MET A 1 30.76 -5.51 -69.60
CA MET A 1 31.00 -4.13 -69.13
C MET A 1 29.68 -3.52 -68.66
N LYS A 2 29.72 -2.84 -67.50
CA LYS A 2 28.65 -2.16 -66.72
C LYS A 2 27.27 -1.97 -67.38
N LYS A 3 26.20 -2.30 -66.65
CA LYS A 3 25.03 -1.40 -66.50
C LYS A 3 24.55 -1.38 -65.05
N LYS A 4 24.66 -0.18 -64.46
CA LYS A 4 24.16 0.23 -63.16
C LYS A 4 22.63 0.18 -63.18
N VAL A 5 22.00 -0.31 -62.12
CA VAL A 5 20.59 -0.03 -61.86
C VAL A 5 20.48 0.78 -60.57
N LEU A 6 19.80 1.89 -60.75
CA LEU A 6 19.64 3.05 -59.91
C LEU A 6 18.86 2.69 -58.63
N LEU A 7 19.41 3.01 -57.46
CA LEU A 7 18.67 2.98 -56.19
C LEU A 7 17.68 4.16 -56.19
N THR A 8 16.39 3.86 -56.34
CA THR A 8 15.33 4.85 -56.18
C THR A 8 15.09 5.08 -54.69
N ILE A 9 15.57 6.21 -54.16
CA ILE A 9 15.27 6.66 -52.80
C ILE A 9 13.88 7.31 -52.86
N LEU A 10 12.85 6.59 -52.41
CA LEU A 10 11.58 7.22 -52.06
C LEU A 10 11.83 8.03 -50.79
N SER A 11 11.74 9.35 -50.93
CA SER A 11 11.80 10.31 -49.84
C SER A 11 10.74 10.00 -48.80
N ALA A 12 11.13 9.35 -47.71
CA ALA A 12 10.37 9.35 -46.48
C ALA A 12 10.55 10.73 -45.84
N SER A 13 9.49 11.52 -45.82
CA SER A 13 9.45 12.80 -45.11
C SER A 13 9.90 12.58 -43.67
N THR A 14 11.05 13.16 -43.32
CA THR A 14 11.53 13.22 -41.95
C THR A 14 10.59 14.13 -41.16
N ILE A 15 9.75 13.55 -40.32
CA ILE A 15 9.06 14.33 -39.28
C ILE A 15 10.13 14.61 -38.23
N ALA A 16 10.70 15.82 -38.28
CA ALA A 16 11.53 16.31 -37.20
C ALA A 16 10.63 16.48 -35.96
N LEU A 17 10.73 15.58 -34.99
CA LEU A 17 10.19 15.79 -33.65
C LEU A 17 11.06 16.85 -32.95
N THR A 18 10.81 18.12 -33.23
CA THR A 18 11.31 19.22 -32.40
C THR A 18 10.37 19.37 -31.21
N GLY A 19 10.47 18.42 -30.29
CA GLY A 19 9.75 18.43 -29.03
C GLY A 19 10.67 17.96 -27.92
N VAL A 20 11.53 18.85 -27.42
CA VAL A 20 12.16 18.62 -26.12
C VAL A 20 11.08 18.73 -25.05
N SER A 21 10.42 17.62 -24.75
CA SER A 21 9.54 17.54 -23.59
C SER A 21 10.42 17.52 -22.35
N THR A 22 10.60 18.67 -21.71
CA THR A 22 11.15 18.71 -20.36
C THR A 22 10.10 18.13 -19.41
N ALA A 23 10.21 16.84 -19.12
CA ALA A 23 9.47 16.25 -18.03
C ALA A 23 10.03 16.84 -16.73
N THR A 24 9.34 17.80 -16.15
CA THR A 24 9.58 18.18 -14.76
C THR A 24 9.18 16.99 -13.90
N LEU A 25 10.17 16.16 -13.53
CA LEU A 25 10.02 15.24 -12.41
C LEU A 25 9.83 16.09 -11.15
N SER A 26 8.58 16.39 -10.83
CA SER A 26 8.24 16.78 -9.46
C SER A 26 8.54 15.55 -8.61
N GLN A 27 9.72 15.50 -8.02
CA GLN A 27 10.02 14.50 -7.00
C GLN A 27 8.91 14.65 -5.94
N PRO A 28 8.20 13.55 -5.59
CA PRO A 28 7.32 13.62 -4.45
C PRO A 28 8.17 14.07 -3.27
N ASN A 29 7.79 15.18 -2.64
CA ASN A 29 8.40 15.59 -1.39
C ASN A 29 7.98 14.55 -0.35
N VAL A 30 8.76 13.48 -0.23
CA VAL A 30 8.53 12.42 0.75
C VAL A 30 9.02 12.96 2.09
N GLN A 31 8.14 13.69 2.77
CA GLN A 31 8.27 13.86 4.21
C GLN A 31 8.10 12.47 4.83
N ALA A 32 9.20 11.91 5.34
CA ALA A 32 9.17 10.71 6.15
C ALA A 32 8.24 10.97 7.34
N SER A 33 7.07 10.33 7.34
CA SER A 33 6.17 10.43 8.47
C SER A 33 6.77 9.63 9.62
N THR A 34 7.10 10.29 10.73
CA THR A 34 7.47 9.63 12.00
C THR A 34 6.26 8.99 12.69
N LYS A 35 5.11 8.88 12.02
CA LYS A 35 3.88 8.29 12.56
C LYS A 35 4.04 6.79 12.73
N SER A 36 4.62 6.41 13.87
CA SER A 36 4.46 5.09 14.47
C SER A 36 3.04 4.91 14.98
N PHE A 37 2.63 3.66 15.11
CA PHE A 37 1.36 3.31 15.74
C PHE A 37 1.31 3.72 17.22
N SER A 38 0.20 4.33 17.64
CA SER A 38 -0.09 4.71 19.04
C SER A 38 -0.13 3.50 20.00
N LYS A 39 -0.08 3.72 21.32
CA LYS A 39 -0.08 2.63 22.33
C LYS A 39 -1.33 1.74 22.26
N GLU A 40 -2.47 2.30 21.91
CA GLU A 40 -3.71 1.58 21.61
C GLU A 40 -4.10 1.84 20.15
N VAL A 41 -4.27 0.77 19.37
CA VAL A 41 -4.56 0.91 17.95
C VAL A 41 -5.98 0.48 17.65
N GLN A 42 -6.79 1.52 17.47
CA GLN A 42 -8.07 1.46 16.81
C GLN A 42 -7.92 2.19 15.48
N GLY A 43 -8.26 1.53 14.39
CA GLY A 43 -8.17 2.12 13.07
C GLY A 43 -9.00 1.38 12.06
N LYS A 44 -9.49 2.11 11.06
CA LYS A 44 -10.19 1.57 9.90
C LYS A 44 -9.66 2.28 8.67
N TRP A 45 -9.16 1.52 7.71
CA TRP A 45 -8.63 2.04 6.45
C TRP A 45 -9.35 1.38 5.30
N ASN A 46 -9.55 2.16 4.23
CA ASN A 46 -10.12 1.67 2.99
C ASN A 46 -9.12 1.98 1.87
N ASN A 47 -9.15 1.18 0.80
CA ASN A 47 -8.41 1.48 -0.42
C ASN A 47 -9.40 1.79 -1.56
N GLN A 48 -8.87 2.25 -2.69
CA GLN A 48 -9.67 2.56 -3.89
C GLN A 48 -10.37 1.32 -4.46
N ALA A 49 -9.83 0.12 -4.23
CA ALA A 49 -10.47 -1.15 -4.59
C ALA A 49 -11.66 -1.52 -3.69
N GLY A 50 -11.98 -0.70 -2.67
CA GLY A 50 -13.09 -0.93 -1.75
C GLY A 50 -12.81 -1.93 -0.64
N ASP A 51 -11.57 -2.45 -0.55
CA ASP A 51 -11.16 -3.29 0.55
C ASP A 51 -11.09 -2.47 1.85
N THR A 52 -11.36 -3.12 2.97
CA THR A 52 -11.34 -2.48 4.28
C THR A 52 -10.48 -3.27 5.23
N PHE A 53 -9.52 -2.59 5.87
CA PHE A 53 -8.81 -3.13 7.02
C PHE A 53 -9.28 -2.43 8.29
N LYS A 54 -9.53 -3.19 9.35
CA LYS A 54 -9.89 -2.66 10.67
C LYS A 54 -9.05 -3.36 11.73
N ILE A 55 -8.58 -2.61 12.72
CA ILE A 55 -7.93 -3.13 13.92
C ILE A 55 -8.55 -2.44 15.14
N LYS A 56 -8.77 -3.22 16.19
CA LYS A 56 -9.23 -2.74 17.49
C LYS A 56 -8.68 -3.69 18.55
N ASP A 57 -7.92 -3.15 19.49
CA ASP A 57 -7.30 -3.92 20.57
C ASP A 57 -6.45 -5.07 19.98
N SER A 58 -6.64 -6.30 20.46
CA SER A 58 -5.93 -7.49 19.96
C SER A 58 -6.58 -8.15 18.74
N LYS A 59 -7.54 -7.51 18.08
CA LYS A 59 -8.31 -8.09 16.95
C LYS A 59 -8.20 -7.22 15.71
N ALA A 60 -8.04 -7.85 14.55
CA ALA A 60 -8.08 -7.20 13.25
C ALA A 60 -8.97 -7.93 12.25
N THR A 61 -9.41 -7.23 11.21
CA THR A 61 -10.28 -7.76 10.15
C THR A 61 -9.92 -7.12 8.82
N LEU A 62 -9.73 -7.95 7.79
CA LEU A 62 -9.58 -7.54 6.40
C LEU A 62 -10.82 -8.01 5.63
N LYS A 63 -11.49 -7.07 4.95
CA LYS A 63 -12.55 -7.37 3.99
C LYS A 63 -12.00 -7.10 2.59
N VAL A 64 -11.88 -8.15 1.79
CA VAL A 64 -11.52 -8.08 0.38
C VAL A 64 -12.80 -8.13 -0.46
N LYS A 65 -13.04 -7.11 -1.28
CA LYS A 65 -14.29 -6.97 -2.05
C LYS A 65 -14.24 -7.66 -3.41
N HIS A 66 -13.09 -7.67 -4.07
CA HIS A 66 -12.92 -8.12 -5.45
C HIS A 66 -11.83 -9.20 -5.59
N GLY A 67 -11.82 -9.90 -6.73
CA GLY A 67 -10.83 -10.92 -7.07
C GLY A 67 -10.99 -12.28 -6.37
N ASN A 68 -10.06 -13.19 -6.66
CA ASN A 68 -10.10 -14.59 -6.19
C ASN A 68 -9.96 -14.76 -4.67
N LYS A 69 -9.55 -13.69 -3.97
CA LYS A 69 -9.40 -13.64 -2.52
C LYS A 69 -10.52 -12.89 -1.83
N LYS A 70 -11.64 -12.63 -2.51
CA LYS A 70 -12.83 -12.01 -1.92
C LYS A 70 -13.27 -12.74 -0.64
N GLY A 71 -13.59 -11.96 0.39
CA GLY A 71 -14.05 -12.49 1.67
C GLY A 71 -13.71 -11.61 2.86
N ILE A 72 -14.10 -12.08 4.04
CA ILE A 72 -13.77 -11.46 5.32
C ILE A 72 -12.79 -12.38 6.05
N TYR A 73 -11.65 -11.82 6.45
CA TYR A 73 -10.57 -12.50 7.14
C TYR A 73 -10.38 -11.84 8.50
N LYS A 74 -10.27 -12.64 9.55
CA LYS A 74 -10.08 -12.18 10.92
C LYS A 74 -8.67 -12.53 11.37
N PHE A 75 -8.10 -11.67 12.20
CA PHE A 75 -6.75 -11.86 12.72
C PHE A 75 -6.66 -11.50 14.20
N LYS A 76 -5.76 -12.17 14.90
CA LYS A 76 -5.29 -11.78 16.23
C LYS A 76 -3.98 -11.01 16.10
N VAL A 77 -3.85 -9.93 16.86
CA VAL A 77 -2.59 -9.21 16.99
C VAL A 77 -1.67 -10.04 17.89
N LYS A 78 -0.54 -10.49 17.35
CA LYS A 78 0.49 -11.22 18.12
C LYS A 78 1.40 -10.25 18.86
N GLU A 79 1.93 -9.28 18.11
CA GLU A 79 2.98 -8.40 18.59
C GLU A 79 2.87 -7.03 17.90
N LYS A 80 3.24 -5.98 18.63
CA LYS A 80 3.45 -4.64 18.09
C LYS A 80 4.94 -4.44 17.79
N THR A 81 5.26 -3.98 16.59
CA THR A 81 6.61 -3.60 16.20
C THR A 81 6.72 -2.08 16.08
N LYS A 82 7.94 -1.55 15.93
CA LYS A 82 8.18 -0.10 15.75
C LYS A 82 7.37 0.50 14.59
N ASN A 83 7.15 -0.29 13.55
CA ASN A 83 6.54 0.15 12.29
C ASN A 83 5.20 -0.52 12.01
N GLY A 84 4.62 -1.27 12.96
CA GLY A 84 3.53 -2.17 12.62
C GLY A 84 3.00 -3.13 13.67
N TYR A 85 2.30 -4.14 13.17
CA TYR A 85 1.76 -5.27 13.91
C TYR A 85 2.07 -6.57 13.19
N GLN A 86 2.46 -7.59 13.97
CA GLN A 86 2.38 -8.97 13.53
C GLN A 86 0.99 -9.53 13.85
N LEU A 87 0.42 -10.22 12.87
CA LEU A 87 -0.95 -10.71 12.89
C LEU A 87 -0.97 -12.21 12.62
N LYS A 88 -1.85 -12.94 13.31
CA LYS A 88 -2.13 -14.36 13.06
C LYS A 88 -3.54 -14.52 12.52
N ALA A 89 -3.76 -15.38 11.52
CA ALA A 89 -5.11 -15.75 11.12
C ALA A 89 -5.94 -16.27 12.31
N ASP A 90 -7.20 -15.84 12.37
CA ASP A 90 -8.22 -16.28 13.32
C ASP A 90 -9.39 -16.88 12.54
N GLY A 91 -9.22 -18.13 12.08
CA GLY A 91 -10.16 -18.82 11.20
C GLY A 91 -9.67 -18.89 9.75
N LYS A 92 -10.49 -18.43 8.80
CA LYS A 92 -10.17 -18.51 7.35
C LYS A 92 -8.85 -17.79 7.05
N LYS A 93 -7.94 -18.49 6.39
CA LYS A 93 -6.64 -17.94 5.93
C LYS A 93 -6.81 -17.24 4.59
N LEU A 94 -6.06 -16.15 4.39
CA LEU A 94 -6.01 -15.43 3.12
C LEU A 94 -5.11 -16.15 2.09
N ASP A 95 -4.08 -16.83 2.57
CA ASP A 95 -3.10 -17.57 1.78
C ASP A 95 -2.69 -18.87 2.50
N LYS A 96 -1.59 -19.49 2.07
CA LYS A 96 -1.05 -20.70 2.71
C LYS A 96 -0.41 -20.40 4.08
N SER A 97 -0.08 -19.14 4.34
CA SER A 97 0.50 -18.67 5.61
C SER A 97 -0.56 -18.50 6.69
N ASN A 98 -0.12 -18.52 7.94
CA ASN A 98 -0.91 -18.07 9.09
C ASN A 98 -0.45 -16.71 9.62
N GLU A 99 0.63 -16.18 9.05
CA GLU A 99 1.35 -15.02 9.55
C GLU A 99 1.26 -13.89 8.54
N TYR A 100 0.89 -12.74 9.06
CA TYR A 100 0.60 -11.53 8.32
C TYR A 100 1.22 -10.35 9.05
N SER A 101 1.42 -9.25 8.36
CA SER A 101 1.85 -8.01 9.01
C SER A 101 1.08 -6.81 8.51
N LEU A 102 0.91 -5.84 9.39
CA LEU A 102 0.40 -4.52 9.05
C LEU A 102 1.51 -3.52 9.34
N THR A 103 2.00 -2.83 8.32
CA THR A 103 3.11 -1.88 8.44
C THR A 103 2.72 -0.52 7.89
N THR A 104 3.38 0.53 8.35
CA THR A 104 3.27 1.88 7.75
C THR A 104 4.53 2.15 6.92
N SER A 105 4.35 2.57 5.67
CA SER A 105 5.46 2.98 4.80
C SER A 105 6.02 4.34 5.21
N GLN A 106 7.17 4.73 4.67
CA GLN A 106 7.76 6.06 4.88
C GLN A 106 6.87 7.20 4.39
N SER A 107 6.08 6.97 3.33
CA SER A 107 5.06 7.89 2.82
C SER A 107 3.78 7.91 3.66
N GLY A 108 3.75 7.17 4.77
CA GLY A 108 2.60 7.07 5.67
C GLY A 108 1.53 6.09 5.21
N LEU A 109 1.69 5.39 4.07
CA LEU A 109 0.69 4.44 3.57
C LEU A 109 0.67 3.17 4.41
N MET A 110 -0.53 2.66 4.68
CA MET A 110 -0.72 1.44 5.43
C MET A 110 -0.63 0.24 4.50
N GLN A 111 0.15 -0.77 4.87
CA GLN A 111 0.44 -1.94 4.05
C GLN A 111 0.11 -3.21 4.83
N PHE A 112 -0.85 -3.98 4.34
CA PHE A 112 -1.14 -5.32 4.85
C PHE A 112 -0.40 -6.35 3.99
N ASN A 113 0.57 -7.04 4.58
CA ASN A 113 1.43 -8.01 3.91
C ASN A 113 0.97 -9.44 4.20
N TYR A 114 0.90 -10.26 3.15
CA TYR A 114 0.55 -11.67 3.22
C TYR A 114 1.34 -12.47 2.19
N GLY A 115 2.12 -13.46 2.63
CA GLY A 115 3.03 -14.18 1.75
C GLY A 115 3.96 -13.22 1.00
N LYS A 116 3.91 -13.24 -0.33
CA LYS A 116 4.68 -12.32 -1.22
C LYS A 116 3.86 -11.12 -1.73
N GLN A 117 2.68 -10.90 -1.17
CA GLN A 117 1.69 -9.94 -1.66
C GLN A 117 1.44 -8.86 -0.61
N THR A 118 1.04 -7.67 -1.08
CA THR A 118 0.72 -6.52 -0.23
C THR A 118 -0.56 -5.85 -0.71
N ILE A 119 -1.45 -5.52 0.23
CA ILE A 119 -2.58 -4.62 -0.02
C ILE A 119 -2.25 -3.28 0.64
N GLN A 120 -2.31 -2.20 -0.15
CA GLN A 120 -2.08 -0.85 0.35
C GLN A 120 -3.42 -0.18 0.68
N PHE A 121 -3.41 0.63 1.74
CA PHE A 121 -4.54 1.42 2.20
C PHE A 121 -4.12 2.87 2.41
N ASP A 122 -5.04 3.78 2.10
CA ASP A 122 -4.84 5.21 2.29
C ASP A 122 -4.86 5.56 3.78
N ASN A 123 -3.88 6.35 4.21
CA ASN A 123 -3.74 6.72 5.63
C ASN A 123 -4.76 7.77 6.10
N GLY A 124 -5.52 8.37 5.18
CA GLY A 124 -6.47 9.45 5.48
C GLY A 124 -7.59 9.09 6.46
N SER A 125 -7.74 7.81 6.82
CA SER A 125 -8.80 7.32 7.71
C SER A 125 -8.34 6.87 9.10
N MET A 126 -7.06 7.06 9.48
CA MET A 126 -6.58 6.69 10.82
C MET A 126 -7.17 7.60 11.90
N ARG A 127 -8.40 7.29 12.34
CA ARG A 127 -9.00 7.86 13.56
C ARG A 127 -8.40 7.14 14.76
N VAL A 128 -7.22 7.58 15.19
CA VAL A 128 -6.68 7.20 16.50
C VAL A 128 -7.61 7.77 17.54
N LYS A 129 -8.35 6.91 18.25
CA LYS A 129 -8.86 7.29 19.57
C LYS A 129 -7.71 7.10 20.52
N GLU A 130 -7.01 8.17 20.86
CA GLU A 130 -6.12 8.17 22.02
C GLU A 130 -7.02 8.06 23.24
N THR A 131 -7.02 6.89 23.89
CA THR A 131 -7.57 6.80 25.24
C THR A 131 -6.55 7.50 26.13
N SER A 132 -6.73 8.80 26.34
CA SER A 132 -6.03 9.53 27.39
C SER A 132 -6.45 8.90 28.71
N LYS A 133 -5.63 7.97 29.22
CA LYS A 133 -5.75 7.53 30.61
C LYS A 133 -5.34 8.72 31.47
N SER A 134 -6.29 9.59 31.79
CA SER A 134 -6.11 10.63 32.79
C SER A 134 -5.77 9.92 34.08
N THR A 135 -4.51 9.99 34.48
CA THR A 135 -4.10 9.52 35.80
C THR A 135 -4.41 10.68 36.72
N SER A 136 -5.61 10.65 37.30
CA SER A 136 -5.98 11.60 38.36
C SER A 136 -5.09 11.28 39.55
N THR A 137 -4.03 12.04 39.74
CA THR A 137 -3.30 12.08 41.01
C THR A 137 -4.17 12.85 42.00
N ASN A 138 -4.70 12.13 43.00
CA ASN A 138 -5.15 12.73 44.26
C ASN A 138 -3.95 13.26 45.05
#